data_AF-A0A7L1TSW9-F1
#
_entry.id   AF-A0A7L1TSW9-F1
#
_cell.length_a   1.000
_cell.length_b   1.000
_cell.length_c   1.000
_cell.angle_alpha   90.00
_cell.angle_beta   90.00
_cell.angle_gamma   90.00
#
_symmetry.space_group_name_H-M   'P 1'
#
loop_
_entity.id
_entity.type
_entity.pdbx_description
1 polymer ?
#
loop_
_entity_poly.entity_id
_entity_poly.type
_entity_poly.pdbx_seq_one_letter_code
_entity_poly.pdbx_strand_id
1 'polypeptide(L)'
;GCVLPEKDVKDIPIPPGQSFTYSWSLTTEDGPTEADPRCLTRFYYSSIDPVRDTASGLIGPLLICFKKSMDQRGNQVGLSFLVLFSVFDENHSWYLEENIKRFCSDAAHVDAQDPQFYASNVMHTINGYVSDTLPGLVMAQQQRVRWHLLNMGSTEDIHSVHFHGQLFNVRTGQEYRMGVYNLYPGEMQHSHGALPLPGLHVCALRKFLWG
;
A
#
# COMPACT_ATOMS: atom_id res chain seq x y z
N GLY A 1 -10.66 -28.53 33.79
CA GLY A 1 -10.15 -27.16 33.61
C GLY A 1 -10.19 -26.85 32.14
N CYS A 2 -10.86 -25.79 31.73
CA CYS A 2 -10.82 -25.35 30.35
C CYS A 2 -9.45 -24.70 30.10
N VAL A 3 -8.65 -25.33 29.26
CA VAL A 3 -7.42 -24.72 28.73
C VAL A 3 -7.88 -23.70 27.69
N LEU A 4 -7.76 -22.42 28.00
CA LEU A 4 -7.95 -21.36 27.01
C LEU A 4 -6.86 -21.54 25.94
N PRO A 5 -7.18 -21.50 24.64
CA PRO A 5 -6.17 -21.53 23.61
C PRO A 5 -5.21 -20.35 23.80
N GLU A 6 -3.92 -20.61 23.66
CA GLU A 6 -2.86 -19.60 23.69
C GLU A 6 -3.18 -18.59 22.57
N LYS A 7 -3.59 -17.37 22.95
CA LYS A 7 -3.94 -16.34 21.98
C LYS A 7 -2.67 -15.92 21.24
N ASP A 8 -2.73 -15.97 19.91
CA ASP A 8 -1.65 -15.43 19.08
C ASP A 8 -1.50 -13.93 19.39
N VAL A 9 -0.26 -13.45 19.39
CA VAL A 9 0.07 -12.06 19.71
C VAL A 9 -0.62 -11.08 18.75
N LYS A 10 -0.92 -11.51 17.53
CA LYS A 10 -1.70 -10.75 16.55
C LYS A 10 -3.17 -10.54 16.95
N ASP A 11 -3.71 -11.40 17.82
CA ASP A 11 -5.11 -11.36 18.28
C ASP A 11 -5.26 -10.61 19.62
N ILE A 12 -4.18 -9.98 20.11
CA ILE A 12 -4.17 -9.21 21.35
C ILE A 12 -4.45 -7.74 21.04
N PRO A 13 -5.66 -7.22 21.35
CA PRO A 13 -5.96 -5.80 21.17
C PRO A 13 -5.17 -4.98 22.19
N ILE A 14 -4.60 -3.86 21.72
CA ILE A 14 -3.89 -2.90 22.57
C ILE A 14 -4.86 -1.77 22.95
N PRO A 15 -5.23 -1.63 24.24
CA PRO A 15 -6.16 -0.60 24.66
C PRO A 15 -5.61 0.82 24.46
N PRO A 16 -6.49 1.83 24.28
CA PRO A 16 -6.08 3.23 24.21
C PRO A 16 -5.22 3.64 25.43
N GLY A 17 -4.10 4.30 25.17
CA GLY A 17 -3.16 4.75 26.21
C GLY A 17 -2.15 3.69 26.68
N GLN A 18 -2.23 2.46 26.15
CA GLN A 18 -1.21 1.43 26.38
C GLN A 18 -0.24 1.35 25.19
N SER A 19 0.91 0.73 25.42
CA SER A 19 1.93 0.46 24.40
C SER A 19 2.35 -1.00 24.47
N PHE A 20 2.54 -1.62 23.31
CA PHE A 20 3.06 -2.98 23.19
C PHE A 20 4.15 -3.01 22.13
N THR A 21 5.18 -3.83 22.36
CA THR A 21 6.30 -3.99 21.43
C THR A 21 6.23 -5.38 20.83
N TYR A 22 5.91 -5.45 19.54
CA TYR A 22 6.02 -6.68 18.76
C TYR A 22 7.50 -6.95 18.43
N SER A 23 7.97 -8.18 18.65
CA SER A 23 9.32 -8.61 18.28
C SER A 23 9.21 -9.70 17.23
N TRP A 24 9.61 -9.39 16.00
CA TRP A 24 9.65 -10.35 14.88
C TRP A 24 11.09 -10.74 14.60
N SER A 25 11.41 -12.02 14.73
CA SER A 25 12.70 -12.59 14.35
C SER A 25 12.64 -13.03 12.90
N LEU A 26 13.37 -12.34 12.02
CA LEU A 26 13.47 -12.70 10.60
C LEU A 26 14.41 -13.88 10.42
N THR A 27 13.93 -14.94 9.79
CA THR A 27 14.75 -16.07 9.36
C THR A 27 15.26 -15.87 7.94
N THR A 28 16.15 -16.76 7.47
CA THR A 28 16.61 -16.76 6.08
C THR A 28 15.50 -17.06 5.08
N GLU A 29 14.41 -17.69 5.51
CA GLU A 29 13.25 -18.02 4.67
C GLU A 29 12.31 -16.81 4.48
N ASP A 30 12.31 -15.88 5.43
CA ASP A 30 11.53 -14.63 5.36
C ASP A 30 12.19 -13.57 4.46
N GLY A 31 13.50 -13.74 4.22
CA GLY A 31 14.32 -12.84 3.42
C GLY A 31 14.30 -13.15 1.93
N PRO A 32 14.82 -12.23 1.10
CA PRO A 32 15.01 -12.52 -0.32
C PRO A 32 15.99 -13.68 -0.53
N THR A 33 15.69 -14.53 -1.52
CA THR A 33 16.59 -15.57 -2.03
C THR A 33 17.55 -15.00 -3.11
N GLU A 34 18.49 -15.79 -3.62
CA GLU A 34 19.38 -15.34 -4.71
C GLU A 34 18.63 -15.03 -6.02
N ALA A 35 17.48 -15.67 -6.23
CA ALA A 35 16.63 -15.42 -7.38
C ALA A 35 15.83 -14.11 -7.23
N ASP A 36 15.61 -13.66 -5.99
CA ASP A 36 14.77 -12.51 -5.67
C ASP A 36 15.46 -11.16 -5.92
N PRO A 37 14.67 -10.07 -5.98
CA PRO A 37 15.22 -8.72 -5.86
C PRO A 37 15.93 -8.51 -4.51
N ARG A 38 16.77 -7.47 -4.44
CA ARG A 38 17.56 -7.18 -3.23
C ARG A 38 16.73 -6.92 -1.96
N CYS A 39 15.46 -6.56 -2.13
CA CYS A 39 14.49 -6.35 -1.07
C CYS A 39 13.14 -6.90 -1.51
N LEU A 40 12.47 -7.60 -0.59
CA LEU A 40 11.08 -7.98 -0.70
C LEU A 40 10.22 -6.88 -0.09
N THR A 41 9.10 -6.60 -0.75
CA THR A 41 8.07 -5.70 -0.23
C THR A 41 7.00 -6.55 0.43
N ARG A 42 6.65 -6.20 1.67
CA ARG A 42 5.56 -6.74 2.47
C ARG A 42 4.71 -5.57 2.97
N PHE A 43 3.60 -5.87 3.63
CA PHE A 43 2.83 -4.88 4.37
C PHE A 43 2.50 -5.42 5.76
N TYR A 44 2.32 -4.51 6.71
CA TYR A 44 1.75 -4.78 8.02
C TYR A 44 0.43 -4.03 8.12
N TYR A 45 -0.51 -4.60 8.87
CA TYR A 45 -1.83 -4.04 9.11
C TYR A 45 -2.31 -4.47 10.49
N SER A 46 -3.32 -3.78 11.03
CA SER A 46 -3.95 -4.22 12.27
C SER A 46 -4.80 -5.48 12.03
N SER A 47 -4.56 -6.51 12.84
CA SER A 47 -5.22 -7.81 12.73
C SER A 47 -6.50 -7.93 13.58
N ILE A 48 -6.84 -6.91 14.39
CA ILE A 48 -7.97 -6.97 15.33
C ILE A 48 -9.31 -6.94 14.58
N ASP A 49 -9.52 -5.92 13.75
CA ASP A 49 -10.61 -5.88 12.76
C ASP A 49 -9.99 -5.54 11.40
N PRO A 50 -9.50 -6.52 10.64
CA PRO A 50 -8.77 -6.28 9.40
C PRO A 50 -9.54 -5.42 8.39
N VAL A 51 -10.88 -5.48 8.39
CA VAL A 51 -11.70 -4.72 7.45
C VAL A 51 -11.79 -3.27 7.92
N ARG A 52 -12.21 -3.04 9.16
CA ARG A 52 -12.41 -1.67 9.67
C ARG A 52 -11.11 -0.94 9.92
N ASP A 53 -10.10 -1.63 10.45
CA ASP A 53 -8.82 -1.01 10.80
C ASP A 53 -8.07 -0.57 9.54
N THR A 54 -8.10 -1.38 8.49
CA THR A 54 -7.46 -1.01 7.22
C THR A 54 -8.25 0.06 6.47
N ALA A 55 -9.59 0.00 6.48
CA ALA A 55 -10.44 1.07 5.97
C ALA A 55 -10.18 2.40 6.69
N SER A 56 -9.82 2.34 7.97
CA SER A 56 -9.43 3.51 8.78
C SER A 56 -7.97 3.96 8.57
N GLY A 57 -7.22 3.28 7.71
CA GLY A 57 -5.85 3.64 7.32
C GLY A 57 -4.73 2.95 8.10
N LEU A 58 -5.02 1.93 8.94
CA LEU A 58 -3.99 1.18 9.68
C LEU A 58 -3.30 0.13 8.81
N ILE A 59 -2.52 0.61 7.85
CA ILE A 59 -1.69 -0.18 6.94
C ILE A 59 -0.36 0.51 6.68
N GLY A 60 0.71 -0.26 6.55
CA GLY A 60 2.01 0.28 6.18
C GLY A 60 2.89 -0.72 5.44
N PRO A 61 3.84 -0.24 4.63
CA PRO A 61 4.80 -1.10 3.96
C PRO A 61 5.88 -1.61 4.92
N LEU A 62 6.37 -2.81 4.66
CA LEU A 62 7.53 -3.40 5.30
C LEU A 62 8.51 -3.88 4.23
N LEU A 63 9.75 -3.38 4.26
CA LEU A 63 10.80 -3.83 3.36
C LEU A 63 11.73 -4.80 4.07
N ILE A 64 11.88 -6.00 3.51
CA ILE A 64 12.81 -7.02 4.00
C ILE A 64 13.96 -7.13 3.00
N CYS A 65 15.15 -6.66 3.37
CA CYS A 65 16.29 -6.53 2.49
C CYS A 65 17.46 -7.41 2.93
N PHE A 66 18.32 -7.79 1.96
CA PHE A 66 19.66 -8.27 2.32
C PHE A 66 20.41 -7.22 3.13
N LYS A 67 21.16 -7.66 4.15
CA LYS A 67 21.96 -6.79 5.02
C LYS A 67 22.88 -5.83 4.24
N LYS A 68 23.46 -6.28 3.13
CA LYS A 68 24.35 -5.47 2.27
C LYS A 68 23.62 -4.42 1.41
N SER A 69 22.30 -4.47 1.35
CA SER A 69 21.46 -3.56 0.57
C SER A 69 20.89 -2.40 1.38
N MET A 70 21.18 -2.36 2.68
CA MET A 70 20.73 -1.33 3.61
C MET A 70 21.92 -0.49 4.11
N ASP A 71 21.67 0.78 4.39
CA ASP A 71 22.61 1.66 5.08
C ASP A 71 22.62 1.37 6.60
N GLN A 72 23.49 2.08 7.34
CA GLN A 72 23.58 1.92 8.81
C GLN A 72 22.31 2.37 9.55
N ARG A 73 21.40 3.10 8.89
CA ARG A 73 20.13 3.59 9.43
C ARG A 73 18.95 2.67 9.09
N GLY A 74 19.17 1.60 8.33
CA GLY A 74 18.15 0.67 7.88
C GLY A 74 17.43 1.08 6.59
N ASN A 75 17.87 2.14 5.90
CA ASN A 75 17.28 2.54 4.62
C ASN A 75 17.91 1.77 3.47
N GLN A 76 17.12 1.49 2.44
CA GLN A 76 17.63 0.88 1.22
C GLN A 76 18.65 1.81 0.53
N VAL A 77 19.83 1.30 0.19
CA VAL A 77 20.87 2.13 -0.46
C VAL A 77 20.44 2.53 -1.87
N GLY A 78 20.25 3.83 -2.12
CA GLY A 78 19.79 4.41 -3.40
C GLY A 78 18.32 4.84 -3.37
N LEU A 79 17.87 5.57 -4.39
CA LEU A 79 16.50 6.13 -4.42
C LEU A 79 15.44 5.03 -4.59
N SER A 80 14.46 5.00 -3.69
CA SER A 80 13.34 4.07 -3.73
C SER A 80 12.04 4.78 -3.33
N PHE A 81 10.96 4.45 -4.03
CA PHE A 81 9.62 4.91 -3.68
C PHE A 81 8.74 3.73 -3.30
N LEU A 82 7.92 3.94 -2.26
CA LEU A 82 6.87 3.04 -1.83
C LEU A 82 5.54 3.64 -2.28
N VAL A 83 4.79 2.88 -3.08
CA VAL A 83 3.55 3.32 -3.67
C VAL A 83 2.49 2.26 -3.40
N LEU A 84 1.55 2.60 -2.53
CA LEU A 84 0.37 1.82 -2.20
C LEU A 84 -0.79 2.28 -3.05
N PHE A 85 -1.29 1.40 -3.89
CA PHE A 85 -2.55 1.53 -4.60
C PHE A 85 -3.63 0.86 -3.74
N SER A 86 -4.66 1.63 -3.39
CA SER A 86 -5.73 1.10 -2.55
C SER A 86 -7.02 1.86 -2.74
N VAL A 87 -8.12 1.13 -2.59
CA VAL A 87 -9.46 1.67 -2.49
C VAL A 87 -9.87 1.63 -1.02
N PHE A 88 -9.89 2.80 -0.37
CA PHE A 88 -10.32 2.91 1.01
C PHE A 88 -11.83 3.12 1.04
N ASP A 89 -12.55 2.17 1.62
CA ASP A 89 -13.98 2.27 1.84
C ASP A 89 -14.27 2.89 3.21
N GLU A 90 -14.45 4.20 3.25
CA GLU A 90 -14.70 4.95 4.50
C GLU A 90 -16.04 4.55 5.14
N ASN A 91 -16.96 3.88 4.42
CA ASN A 91 -18.19 3.36 5.02
C ASN A 91 -17.90 2.26 6.06
N HIS A 92 -16.72 1.64 6.00
CA HIS A 92 -16.26 0.65 6.97
C HIS A 92 -15.28 1.22 8.00
N SER A 93 -14.93 2.50 7.95
CA SER A 93 -13.96 3.07 8.88
C SER A 93 -14.57 3.32 10.27
N TRP A 94 -13.72 3.32 11.29
CA TRP A 94 -14.09 3.69 12.66
C TRP A 94 -14.56 5.16 12.77
N TYR A 95 -14.20 5.98 11.78
CA TYR A 95 -14.38 7.43 11.80
C TYR A 95 -15.60 7.89 11.01
N LEU A 96 -16.38 6.99 10.40
CA LEU A 96 -17.54 7.36 9.57
C LEU A 96 -18.49 8.34 10.27
N GLU A 97 -18.94 8.02 11.48
CA GLU A 97 -19.90 8.87 12.22
C GLU A 97 -19.30 10.24 12.59
N GLU A 98 -18.01 10.29 12.94
CA GLU A 98 -17.32 11.55 13.24
C GLU A 98 -17.18 12.40 11.97
N ASN A 99 -16.81 11.77 10.86
CA ASN A 99 -16.66 12.40 9.55
C ASN A 99 -17.99 12.98 9.06
N ILE A 100 -19.10 12.25 9.20
CA ILE A 100 -20.45 12.76 8.86
C ILE A 100 -20.75 14.04 9.65
N LYS A 101 -20.54 14.03 10.97
CA LYS A 101 -20.80 15.19 11.83
C LYS A 101 -19.91 16.38 11.52
N ARG A 102 -18.68 16.13 11.07
CA ARG A 102 -17.67 17.16 10.84
C ARG A 102 -17.73 17.78 9.46
N PHE A 103 -18.01 16.99 8.42
CA PHE A 103 -17.88 17.40 7.03
C PHE A 103 -19.22 17.54 6.29
N CYS A 104 -20.30 16.90 6.75
CA CYS A 104 -21.61 17.08 6.15
C CYS A 104 -22.29 18.35 6.69
N SER A 105 -22.83 19.16 5.79
CA SER A 105 -23.59 20.37 6.16
C SER A 105 -24.92 20.05 6.86
N ASP A 106 -25.52 18.90 6.54
CA ASP A 106 -26.75 18.41 7.15
C ASP A 106 -26.58 16.96 7.64
N ALA A 107 -25.77 16.79 8.68
CA ALA A 107 -25.44 15.49 9.25
C ALA A 107 -26.66 14.70 9.77
N ALA A 108 -27.79 15.37 10.08
CA ALA A 108 -28.97 14.73 10.65
C ALA A 108 -29.81 13.96 9.62
N HIS A 109 -29.69 14.30 8.33
CA HIS A 109 -30.45 13.69 7.23
C HIS A 109 -29.59 12.82 6.31
N VAL A 110 -28.34 12.52 6.71
CA VAL A 110 -27.48 11.60 5.96
C VAL A 110 -28.00 10.18 6.13
N ASP A 111 -28.33 9.54 5.01
CA ASP A 111 -28.62 8.11 4.94
C ASP A 111 -27.36 7.35 4.51
N ALA A 112 -26.80 6.54 5.41
CA ALA A 112 -25.62 5.74 5.14
C ALA A 112 -25.89 4.58 4.14
N GLN A 113 -27.15 4.22 3.92
CA GLN A 113 -27.54 3.19 2.96
C GLN A 113 -27.83 3.75 1.57
N ASP A 114 -27.83 5.08 1.42
CA ASP A 114 -27.99 5.71 0.12
C ASP A 114 -26.79 5.35 -0.78
N PRO A 115 -27.02 4.78 -1.98
CA PRO A 115 -25.93 4.38 -2.86
C PRO A 115 -25.03 5.54 -3.30
N GLN A 116 -25.56 6.76 -3.41
CA GLN A 116 -24.77 7.93 -3.79
C GLN A 116 -23.85 8.37 -2.65
N PHE A 117 -24.34 8.35 -1.41
CA PHE A 117 -23.51 8.54 -0.22
C PHE A 117 -22.42 7.46 -0.11
N TYR A 118 -22.81 6.18 -0.24
CA TYR A 118 -21.85 5.07 -0.17
C TYR A 118 -20.71 5.26 -1.19
N ALA A 119 -21.05 5.50 -2.46
CA ALA A 119 -20.07 5.69 -3.53
C ALA A 119 -19.16 6.90 -3.30
N SER A 120 -19.66 7.96 -2.64
CA SER A 120 -18.85 9.15 -2.32
C SER A 120 -17.74 8.89 -1.28
N ASN A 121 -17.91 7.85 -0.46
CA ASN A 121 -16.97 7.43 0.58
C ASN A 121 -16.01 6.33 0.11
N VAL A 122 -16.14 5.84 -1.12
CA VAL A 122 -15.21 4.89 -1.73
C VAL A 122 -14.06 5.68 -2.38
N MET A 123 -12.94 5.75 -1.68
CA MET A 123 -11.81 6.59 -2.03
C MET A 123 -10.76 5.82 -2.82
N HIS A 124 -10.62 6.11 -4.11
CA HIS A 124 -9.56 5.55 -4.95
C HIS A 124 -8.27 6.35 -4.80
N THR A 125 -7.26 5.79 -4.13
CA THR A 125 -6.08 6.56 -3.70
C THR A 125 -4.74 5.94 -4.11
N ILE A 126 -3.71 6.78 -4.12
CA ILE A 126 -2.31 6.38 -4.12
C ILE A 126 -1.66 6.93 -2.85
N ASN A 127 -1.18 6.07 -1.95
CA ASN A 127 -0.70 6.42 -0.62
C ASN A 127 -1.70 7.28 0.19
N GLY A 128 -3.02 7.10 -0.02
CA GLY A 128 -4.07 7.91 0.62
C GLY A 128 -4.33 9.27 -0.05
N TYR A 129 -3.62 9.61 -1.14
CA TYR A 129 -3.83 10.83 -1.91
C TYR A 129 -4.75 10.58 -3.12
N VAL A 130 -5.57 11.57 -3.45
CA VAL A 130 -6.49 11.58 -4.59
C VAL A 130 -6.16 12.70 -5.56
N SER A 131 -6.59 12.59 -6.82
CA SER A 131 -6.56 13.68 -7.82
C SER A 131 -5.18 14.37 -7.97
N ASP A 132 -4.12 13.58 -8.19
CA ASP A 132 -2.75 14.05 -8.43
C ASP A 132 -2.11 14.87 -7.30
N THR A 133 -2.61 14.74 -6.07
CA THR A 133 -2.10 15.48 -4.90
C THR A 133 -0.88 14.83 -4.23
N LEU A 134 -0.47 13.62 -4.65
CA LEU A 134 0.62 12.86 -4.04
C LEU A 134 1.96 13.61 -4.13
N PRO A 135 2.55 14.07 -3.01
CA PRO A 135 3.83 14.75 -3.03
C PRO A 135 5.01 13.75 -3.00
N GLY A 136 6.21 14.25 -3.28
CA GLY A 136 7.46 13.55 -2.93
C GLY A 136 8.01 12.57 -3.96
N LEU A 137 7.34 12.36 -5.10
CA LEU A 137 7.86 11.56 -6.22
C LEU A 137 8.82 12.39 -7.11
N VAL A 138 9.94 12.83 -6.53
CA VAL A 138 10.94 13.66 -7.21
C VAL A 138 12.23 12.86 -7.40
N MET A 139 12.71 12.79 -8.64
CA MET A 139 13.94 12.08 -8.99
C MET A 139 14.70 12.83 -10.08
N ALA A 140 16.03 12.71 -10.09
CA ALA A 140 16.83 13.33 -11.13
C ALA A 140 16.74 12.54 -12.46
N GLN A 141 16.98 13.23 -13.57
CA GLN A 141 17.06 12.59 -14.89
C GLN A 141 18.15 11.50 -14.88
N GLN A 142 17.88 10.36 -15.55
CA GLN A 142 18.76 9.19 -15.60
C GLN A 142 19.11 8.57 -14.23
N GLN A 143 18.54 9.05 -13.12
CA GLN A 143 18.70 8.42 -11.83
C GLN A 143 17.94 7.10 -11.81
N ARG A 144 18.63 6.02 -11.46
CA ARG A 144 17.98 4.71 -11.28
C ARG A 144 17.15 4.74 -10.01
N VAL A 145 15.88 4.42 -10.15
CA VAL A 145 14.89 4.39 -9.08
C VAL A 145 14.30 3.01 -8.98
N ARG A 146 14.04 2.60 -7.75
CA ARG A 146 13.28 1.38 -7.43
C ARG A 146 11.89 1.76 -6.96
N TRP A 147 10.90 1.09 -7.52
CA TRP A 147 9.51 1.25 -7.16
C TRP A 147 9.05 -0.03 -6.46
N HIS A 148 8.53 0.15 -5.27
CA HIS A 148 7.89 -0.90 -4.49
C HIS A 148 6.39 -0.64 -4.55
N LEU A 149 5.72 -1.41 -5.40
CA LEU A 149 4.31 -1.26 -5.71
C LEU A 149 3.53 -2.24 -4.84
N LEU A 150 2.55 -1.73 -4.11
CA LEU A 150 1.67 -2.48 -3.25
C LEU A 150 0.25 -2.29 -3.73
N ASN A 151 -0.53 -3.36 -3.77
CA ASN A 151 -1.97 -3.27 -3.94
C ASN A 151 -2.68 -3.92 -2.75
N MET A 152 -3.55 -3.15 -2.11
CA MET A 152 -4.37 -3.61 -1.01
C MET A 152 -5.82 -3.18 -1.26
N GLY A 153 -6.72 -4.15 -1.24
CA GLY A 153 -8.12 -3.96 -1.54
C GLY A 153 -8.87 -5.28 -1.59
N SER A 154 -10.13 -5.21 -2.00
CA SER A 154 -10.99 -6.37 -2.22
C SER A 154 -10.59 -7.13 -3.49
N THR A 155 -11.20 -8.29 -3.73
CA THR A 155 -10.94 -9.11 -4.93
C THR A 155 -11.20 -8.38 -6.26
N GLU A 156 -11.94 -7.27 -6.25
CA GLU A 156 -12.30 -6.50 -7.43
C GLU A 156 -11.31 -5.34 -7.72
N ASP A 157 -10.35 -5.10 -6.81
CA ASP A 157 -9.43 -3.98 -6.90
C ASP A 157 -8.16 -4.34 -7.68
N ILE A 158 -8.31 -4.51 -8.99
CA ILE A 158 -7.17 -4.66 -9.91
C ILE A 158 -6.74 -3.26 -10.39
N HIS A 159 -5.46 -2.97 -10.24
CA HIS A 159 -4.88 -1.68 -10.58
C HIS A 159 -3.84 -1.79 -11.69
N SER A 160 -4.15 -1.25 -12.88
CA SER A 160 -3.16 -1.10 -13.96
C SER A 160 -2.35 0.17 -13.75
N VAL A 161 -1.11 0.02 -13.31
CA VAL A 161 -0.16 1.10 -13.03
C VAL A 161 0.60 1.44 -14.31
N HIS A 162 0.57 2.72 -14.68
CA HIS A 162 1.31 3.27 -15.80
C HIS A 162 2.12 4.49 -15.38
N PHE A 163 3.44 4.45 -15.61
CA PHE A 163 4.32 5.60 -15.43
C PHE A 163 4.46 6.34 -16.75
N HIS A 164 3.90 7.54 -16.84
CA HIS A 164 3.99 8.34 -18.06
C HIS A 164 5.45 8.57 -18.48
N GLY A 165 5.75 8.40 -19.77
CA GLY A 165 7.08 8.64 -20.33
C GLY A 165 8.19 7.70 -19.84
N GLN A 166 7.87 6.66 -19.07
CA GLN A 166 8.84 5.75 -18.46
C GLN A 166 8.50 4.30 -18.73
N LEU A 167 9.52 3.54 -19.14
CA LEU A 167 9.48 2.09 -19.09
C LEU A 167 10.18 1.62 -17.82
N PHE A 168 9.68 0.56 -17.22
CA PHE A 168 10.28 -0.06 -16.05
C PHE A 168 10.55 -1.53 -16.31
N ASN A 169 11.55 -2.04 -15.61
CA ASN A 169 11.90 -3.45 -15.63
C ASN A 169 11.31 -4.12 -14.39
N VAL A 170 10.71 -5.28 -14.60
CA VAL A 170 10.15 -6.13 -13.55
C VAL A 170 10.86 -7.48 -13.59
N ARG A 171 11.14 -8.05 -12.42
CA ARG A 171 11.81 -9.34 -12.30
C ARG A 171 10.85 -10.38 -11.73
N THR A 172 10.41 -11.31 -12.57
CA THR A 172 9.60 -12.48 -12.23
C THR A 172 10.25 -13.71 -12.87
N GLY A 173 11.33 -14.19 -12.25
CA GLY A 173 12.23 -15.21 -12.81
C GLY A 173 13.24 -14.66 -13.83
N GLN A 174 12.77 -13.91 -14.83
CA GLN A 174 13.57 -13.14 -15.79
C GLN A 174 13.20 -11.65 -15.76
N GLU A 175 14.02 -10.81 -16.38
CA GLU A 175 13.80 -9.35 -16.44
C GLU A 175 12.94 -9.00 -17.66
N TYR A 176 11.78 -8.39 -17.42
CA TYR A 176 10.84 -7.95 -18.45
C TYR A 176 10.73 -6.43 -18.43
N ARG A 177 10.77 -5.82 -19.62
CA ARG A 177 10.59 -4.37 -19.78
C ARG A 177 9.15 -4.07 -20.16
N MET A 178 8.46 -3.29 -19.34
CA MET A 178 7.03 -3.00 -19.45
C MET A 178 6.74 -1.51 -19.31
N GLY A 179 5.62 -1.07 -19.88
CA GLY A 179 5.07 0.29 -19.69
C GLY A 179 3.84 0.31 -18.78
N VAL A 180 3.18 -0.84 -18.59
CA VAL A 180 2.01 -1.01 -17.72
C VAL A 180 2.19 -2.29 -16.92
N TYR A 181 1.85 -2.25 -15.63
CA TYR A 181 1.83 -3.41 -14.76
C TYR A 181 0.46 -3.53 -14.08
N ASN A 182 -0.14 -4.71 -14.11
CA ASN A 182 -1.39 -4.97 -13.41
C ASN A 182 -1.06 -5.52 -12.03
N LEU A 183 -1.48 -4.81 -10.99
CA LEU A 183 -1.42 -5.27 -9.61
C LEU A 183 -2.74 -5.92 -9.24
N TYR A 184 -2.69 -7.16 -8.78
CA TYR A 184 -3.83 -7.87 -8.21
C TYR A 184 -3.94 -7.62 -6.70
N PRO A 185 -5.13 -7.83 -6.11
CA PRO A 185 -5.34 -7.66 -4.66
C PRO A 185 -4.37 -8.51 -3.84
N GLY A 186 -3.66 -7.89 -2.89
CA GLY A 186 -2.66 -8.56 -2.06
C GLY A 186 -1.31 -8.80 -2.75
N GLU A 187 -1.16 -8.40 -4.02
CA GLU A 187 0.10 -8.52 -4.75
C GLU A 187 1.10 -7.45 -4.31
N MET A 188 2.36 -7.87 -4.20
CA MET A 188 3.50 -7.03 -3.88
C MET A 188 4.47 -7.14 -5.05
N GLN A 189 4.74 -6.04 -5.75
CA GLN A 189 5.63 -6.05 -6.90
C GLN A 189 6.80 -5.09 -6.76
N HIS A 190 7.99 -5.57 -7.10
CA HIS A 190 9.19 -4.75 -7.25
C HIS A 190 9.46 -4.43 -8.73
N SER A 191 9.71 -3.16 -9.03
CA SER A 191 10.16 -2.72 -10.35
C SER A 191 11.26 -1.68 -10.25
N HIS A 192 12.03 -1.51 -11.33
CA HIS A 192 13.03 -0.45 -11.38
C HIS A 192 13.11 0.21 -12.76
N GLY A 193 13.42 1.49 -12.77
CA GLY A 193 13.51 2.28 -14.00
C GLY A 193 14.37 3.52 -13.81
N ALA A 194 14.56 4.25 -14.90
CA ALA A 194 15.18 5.57 -14.88
C ALA A 194 14.48 6.46 -15.90
N LEU A 195 14.33 7.74 -15.58
CA LEU A 195 13.71 8.71 -16.48
C LEU A 195 14.63 9.00 -17.67
N PRO A 196 14.19 8.76 -18.92
CA PRO A 196 14.98 9.09 -20.10
C PRO A 196 14.98 10.60 -20.35
N LEU A 197 13.88 11.29 -20.03
CA LEU A 197 13.67 12.72 -20.32
C LEU A 197 13.27 13.48 -19.05
N PRO A 198 13.72 14.74 -18.89
CA PRO A 198 13.29 15.59 -17.78
C PRO A 198 11.86 16.08 -18.00
N GLY A 199 11.09 16.26 -16.93
CA GLY A 199 9.71 16.74 -16.99
C GLY A 199 8.86 16.23 -15.82
N LEU A 200 7.65 16.77 -15.67
CA LEU A 200 6.63 16.20 -14.79
C LEU A 200 5.97 15.02 -15.51
N HIS A 201 5.94 13.86 -14.86
CA HIS A 201 5.33 12.65 -15.41
C HIS A 201 4.23 12.18 -14.46
N VAL A 202 3.04 11.95 -14.99
CA VAL A 202 1.87 11.53 -14.23
C VAL A 202 1.91 10.00 -14.05
N CYS A 203 1.71 9.53 -12.83
CA CYS A 203 1.40 8.13 -12.58
C CYS A 203 -0.11 7.97 -12.75
N ALA A 204 -0.54 7.23 -13.77
CA ALA A 204 -1.95 7.04 -14.07
C ALA A 204 -2.39 5.63 -13.66
N LEU A 205 -3.55 5.55 -13.01
CA LEU A 205 -4.29 4.32 -12.81
C LEU A 205 -5.30 4.15 -13.94
N ARG A 206 -5.27 3.00 -14.60
CA ARG A 206 -6.42 2.52 -15.37
C ARG A 206 -7.14 1.48 -14.53
N LYS A 207 -8.35 1.77 -14.08
CA LYS A 207 -9.25 0.75 -13.53
C LYS A 207 -9.96 0.09 -14.71
N PHE A 208 -9.71 -1.19 -14.94
CA PHE A 208 -10.54 -2.00 -15.83
C PHE A 208 -11.81 -2.36 -15.04
N LEU A 209 -12.86 -1.56 -15.19
CA LEU A 209 -14.21 -2.02 -14.85
C LEU A 209 -14.56 -3.11 -15.87
N TRP A 210 -14.50 -4.38 -15.46
CA TRP A 210 -15.23 -5.42 -16.17
C TRP A 210 -16.72 -5.13 -15.92
N GLY A 211 -17.42 -4.72 -16.99
CA GLY A 211 -18.86 -4.49 -16.97
C GLY A 211 -19.67 -5.78 -17.00
#